data_AF-A0AAT9HJY1-F1
#
_entry.id   AF-A0AAT9HJY1-F1
#
_cell.length_a   1.000
_cell.length_b   1.000
_cell.length_c   1.000
_cell.angle_alpha   90.00
_cell.angle_beta   90.00
_cell.angle_gamma   90.00
#
_symmetry.space_group_name_H-M   'P 1'
#
loop_
_entity.id
_entity.type
_entity.pdbx_description
1 polymer ?
#
loop_
_entity_poly.entity_id
_entity_poly.type
_entity_poly.pdbx_seq_one_letter_code
_entity_poly.pdbx_strand_id
1 'polypeptide(L)'
;MAVIAERLGIGPTRAPGAPLRVTRRMRLVAGLLGTGRRPDRGKRLRLPVRKAYASLFSPGSATFSPPFFKCFLRLDVSPDAVRLRCHAATGLRAQEIDPPVEDEVTIALG
;
A
#
# COMPACT_ATOMS: atom_id res chain seq x y z
N MET A 1 20.02 12.37 2.84
CA MET A 1 20.61 11.11 3.31
C MET A 1 19.81 10.66 4.52
N ALA A 2 19.37 9.39 4.54
CA ALA A 2 18.53 8.87 5.61
C ALA A 2 19.39 8.49 6.82
N VAL A 3 18.96 8.86 8.03
CA VAL A 3 19.66 8.68 9.32
C VAL A 3 20.14 7.23 9.56
N ILE A 4 19.45 6.25 8.98
CA ILE A 4 19.76 4.83 9.10
C ILE A 4 21.06 4.45 8.38
N ALA A 5 21.37 5.08 7.24
CA ALA A 5 22.57 4.77 6.47
C ALA A 5 23.86 5.21 7.19
N GLU A 6 23.79 6.34 7.90
CA GLU A 6 24.91 6.90 8.68
C GLU A 6 25.22 6.07 9.92
N ARG A 7 24.18 5.55 10.59
CA ARG A 7 24.32 4.69 11.79
C ARG A 7 24.94 3.33 11.50
N LEU A 8 24.65 2.78 10.32
CA LEU A 8 25.03 1.40 9.95
C LEU A 8 26.25 1.33 9.02
N GLY A 9 26.80 2.47 8.59
CA GLY A 9 27.92 2.51 7.64
C GLY A 9 27.57 1.93 6.27
N ILE A 10 26.27 1.81 5.94
CA ILE A 10 25.83 1.21 4.69
C ILE A 10 25.78 2.30 3.62
N GLY A 11 26.83 2.32 2.80
CA GLY A 11 26.89 3.14 1.59
C GLY A 11 25.93 2.62 0.50
N PRO A 12 25.57 3.46 -0.48
CA PRO A 12 24.80 3.00 -1.63
C PRO A 12 25.59 1.95 -2.42
N THR A 13 25.01 0.78 -2.65
CA THR A 13 25.64 -0.32 -3.39
C THR A 13 25.77 -0.05 -4.90
N ARG A 14 25.07 0.98 -5.40
CA ARG A 14 25.11 1.40 -6.81
C ARG A 14 25.75 2.77 -6.90
N ALA A 15 26.68 2.91 -7.85
CA ALA A 15 27.27 4.20 -8.20
C ALA A 15 26.15 5.22 -8.52
N PRO A 16 26.17 6.42 -7.90
CA PRO A 16 25.23 7.47 -8.24
C PRO A 16 25.31 7.75 -9.75
N GLY A 17 24.17 7.73 -10.44
CA GLY A 17 24.10 8.11 -11.84
C GLY A 17 24.42 9.60 -12.05
N ALA A 18 24.55 10.00 -13.32
CA ALA A 18 24.76 11.41 -13.67
C ALA A 18 23.67 12.32 -13.06
N PRO A 19 24.02 13.55 -12.64
CA PRO A 19 23.06 14.46 -12.03
C PRO A 19 21.92 14.77 -13.03
N LEU A 20 20.70 14.37 -12.65
CA LEU A 20 19.52 14.59 -13.47
C LEU A 20 19.16 16.08 -13.49
N ARG A 21 18.98 16.65 -14.70
CA ARG A 21 18.49 18.02 -14.86
C ARG A 21 17.01 18.08 -14.53
N VAL A 22 16.66 18.82 -13.47
CA VAL A 22 15.27 19.05 -13.08
C VAL A 22 14.62 20.09 -14.00
N THR A 23 13.80 19.63 -14.94
CA THR A 23 13.06 20.49 -15.88
C THR A 23 11.85 21.18 -15.23
N ARG A 24 11.29 22.20 -15.90
CA ARG A 24 10.08 22.90 -15.44
C ARG A 24 8.87 21.96 -15.35
N ARG A 25 8.73 21.05 -16.32
CA ARG A 25 7.67 20.02 -16.34
C ARG A 25 7.76 19.09 -15.12
N MET A 26 8.97 18.65 -14.77
CA MET A 26 9.19 17.82 -13.58
C MET A 26 8.79 18.55 -12.29
N ARG A 27 9.06 19.86 -12.19
CA ARG A 27 8.62 20.68 -11.03
C ARG A 27 7.10 20.82 -10.97
N LEU A 28 6.43 21.00 -12.11
CA LEU A 28 4.97 21.08 -12.19
C LEU A 28 4.33 19.77 -11.72
N VAL A 29 4.77 18.64 -12.27
CA VAL A 29 4.29 17.30 -11.90
C VAL A 29 4.55 17.01 -10.42
N ALA A 30 5.75 17.33 -9.92
CA ALA A 30 6.07 17.16 -8.51
C ALA A 30 5.22 18.07 -7.59
N GLY A 31 4.78 19.24 -8.07
CA GLY A 31 3.83 20.09 -7.38
C GLY A 31 2.42 19.48 -7.32
N LEU A 32 1.93 18.93 -8.43
CA LEU A 32 0.63 18.25 -8.52
C LEU A 32 0.59 16.97 -7.65
N LEU A 33 1.66 16.19 -7.67
CA LEU A 33 1.80 14.98 -6.86
C LEU A 33 2.13 15.26 -5.38
N GLY A 34 2.46 16.52 -5.04
CA GLY A 34 2.83 16.93 -3.69
C GLY A 34 4.20 16.44 -3.23
N THR A 35 5.04 15.94 -4.14
CA THR A 35 6.37 15.36 -3.86
C THR A 35 7.52 16.36 -4.03
N GLY A 36 7.32 17.50 -4.68
CA GLY A 36 8.36 18.50 -5.00
C GLY A 36 8.76 19.45 -3.85
N ARG A 37 8.71 19.01 -2.59
CA ARG A 37 8.68 19.92 -1.44
C ARG A 37 10.07 20.20 -0.84
N ARG A 38 10.39 21.48 -0.61
CA ARG A 38 11.43 21.92 0.36
C ARG A 38 10.79 21.95 1.77
N PRO A 39 11.44 21.40 2.81
CA PRO A 39 10.87 21.28 4.16
C PRO A 39 10.49 22.63 4.80
N ASP A 40 11.09 23.73 4.35
CA ASP A 40 11.04 25.05 5.01
C ASP A 40 9.98 26.03 4.45
N ARG A 41 9.02 25.58 3.62
CA ARG A 41 7.91 26.45 3.13
C ARG A 41 6.52 25.90 3.45
N GLY A 42 5.72 26.76 4.09
CA GLY A 42 4.30 26.55 4.37
C GLY A 42 3.45 26.46 3.10
N LYS A 43 2.34 25.70 3.18
CA LYS A 43 1.44 25.42 2.05
C LYS A 43 0.55 26.62 1.75
N ARG A 44 0.51 27.12 0.51
CA ARG A 44 -0.51 28.10 0.07
C ARG A 44 -1.73 27.48 -0.60
N LEU A 45 -1.62 26.28 -1.16
CA LEU A 45 -2.75 25.59 -1.79
C LEU A 45 -2.64 24.08 -1.62
N ARG A 46 -3.62 23.47 -0.95
CA ARG A 46 -3.80 22.01 -0.90
C ARG A 46 -4.89 21.66 -1.89
N LEU A 47 -4.53 21.36 -3.14
CA LEU A 47 -5.51 20.78 -4.07
C LEU A 47 -5.97 19.42 -3.50
N PRO A 48 -7.29 19.19 -3.35
CA PRO A 48 -7.83 17.99 -2.71
C PRO A 48 -7.80 16.80 -3.68
N VAL A 49 -6.79 16.71 -4.56
CA VAL A 49 -6.68 15.65 -5.57
C VAL A 49 -6.73 14.28 -4.89
N ARG A 50 -6.06 14.13 -3.74
CA ARG A 50 -6.12 12.90 -2.92
C ARG A 50 -7.52 12.57 -2.41
N LYS A 51 -8.34 13.56 -2.02
CA LYS A 51 -9.69 13.33 -1.48
C LYS A 51 -10.69 13.04 -2.59
N ALA A 52 -10.62 13.79 -3.68
CA ALA A 52 -11.53 13.63 -4.81
C ALA A 52 -11.31 12.32 -5.56
N TYR A 53 -10.04 11.91 -5.81
CA TYR A 53 -9.75 10.63 -6.45
C TYR A 53 -10.14 9.44 -5.57
N ALA A 54 -9.91 9.53 -4.26
CA ALA A 54 -10.27 8.46 -3.35
C ALA A 54 -11.80 8.32 -3.23
N SER A 55 -12.55 9.42 -3.07
CA SER A 55 -13.99 9.31 -2.80
C SER A 55 -14.82 8.90 -4.01
N LEU A 56 -14.42 9.26 -5.23
CA LEU A 56 -15.17 8.93 -6.44
C LEU A 56 -14.93 7.50 -6.95
N PHE A 57 -13.75 6.92 -6.70
CA PHE A 57 -13.43 5.56 -7.18
C PHE A 57 -13.52 4.48 -6.09
N SER A 58 -13.56 4.84 -4.80
CA SER A 58 -13.60 3.89 -3.69
C SER A 58 -14.86 3.02 -3.59
N PRO A 59 -16.09 3.48 -3.90
CA PRO A 59 -17.27 2.64 -3.69
C PRO A 59 -17.46 1.54 -4.73
N GLY A 60 -16.92 1.73 -5.95
CA GLY A 60 -17.11 0.82 -7.10
C GLY A 60 -15.87 0.07 -7.57
N SER A 61 -14.67 0.39 -7.09
CA SER A 61 -13.41 -0.21 -7.55
C SER A 61 -12.81 -1.22 -6.57
N ALA A 62 -13.57 -1.63 -5.55
CA ALA A 62 -13.15 -2.66 -4.60
C ALA A 62 -13.78 -4.04 -4.92
N THR A 63 -14.19 -4.27 -6.17
CA THR A 63 -14.55 -5.62 -6.64
C THR A 63 -13.27 -6.43 -6.86
N PHE A 64 -12.55 -6.67 -5.78
CA PHE A 64 -11.41 -7.56 -5.81
C PHE A 64 -11.90 -8.96 -5.53
N SER A 65 -11.75 -9.83 -6.51
CA SER A 65 -11.94 -11.26 -6.27
C SER A 65 -10.67 -11.77 -5.60
N PRO A 66 -10.76 -12.33 -4.38
CA PRO A 66 -9.61 -12.94 -3.72
C PRO A 66 -9.03 -14.10 -4.56
N PRO A 67 -7.76 -14.47 -4.33
CA PRO A 67 -6.91 -14.05 -3.21
C PRO A 67 -6.13 -12.75 -3.49
N PHE A 68 -6.12 -11.85 -2.49
CA PHE A 68 -5.14 -10.77 -2.44
C PHE A 68 -3.77 -11.34 -2.07
N PHE A 69 -2.70 -10.70 -2.54
CA PHE A 69 -1.30 -11.04 -2.26
C PHE A 69 -0.97 -11.21 -0.76
N LYS A 70 -1.86 -10.78 0.15
CA LYS A 70 -1.83 -11.04 1.59
C LYS A 70 -3.24 -11.14 2.21
N CYS A 71 -4.05 -12.09 1.73
CA CYS A 71 -5.31 -12.46 2.38
C CYS A 71 -5.03 -13.21 3.70
N PHE A 72 -4.79 -12.51 4.80
CA PHE A 72 -4.54 -13.15 6.11
C PHE A 72 -5.80 -13.67 6.78
N LEU A 73 -6.96 -13.04 6.52
CA LEU A 73 -8.22 -13.34 7.18
C LEU A 73 -9.35 -13.38 6.15
N ARG A 74 -10.12 -14.45 6.17
CA ARG A 74 -11.36 -14.61 5.40
C ARG A 74 -12.54 -14.78 6.36
N LEU A 75 -13.59 -14.00 6.11
CA LEU A 75 -14.85 -14.05 6.84
C LEU A 75 -15.94 -14.51 5.87
N ASP A 76 -16.51 -15.70 6.10
CA ASP A 76 -17.74 -16.11 5.46
C ASP A 76 -18.89 -15.94 6.46
N VAL A 77 -19.92 -15.19 6.07
CA VAL A 77 -21.08 -14.91 6.94
C VAL A 77 -22.30 -15.56 6.32
N SER A 78 -23.01 -16.38 7.11
CA SER A 78 -24.35 -16.87 6.83
C SER A 78 -25.32 -16.35 7.90
N PRO A 79 -26.64 -16.50 7.72
CA PRO A 79 -27.60 -16.13 8.76
C PRO A 79 -27.34 -16.81 10.11
N ASP A 80 -26.93 -18.08 10.11
CA ASP A 80 -26.79 -18.89 11.32
C ASP A 80 -25.37 -18.88 11.94
N ALA A 81 -24.36 -18.38 11.22
CA ALA A 81 -22.98 -18.47 11.66
C ALA A 81 -22.03 -17.49 10.96
N VAL A 82 -20.93 -17.18 11.64
CA VAL A 82 -19.75 -16.54 11.06
C VAL A 82 -18.59 -17.54 11.08
N ARG A 83 -18.00 -17.80 9.91
CA ARG A 83 -16.78 -18.58 9.79
C ARG A 83 -15.58 -17.68 9.55
N LEU A 84 -14.61 -17.73 10.45
CA LEU A 84 -13.37 -16.99 10.40
C LEU A 84 -12.24 -17.95 10.05
N ARG A 85 -11.50 -17.66 8.97
CA ARG A 85 -10.34 -18.45 8.52
C ARG A 85 -9.11 -17.58 8.43
N CYS A 86 -8.06 -17.96 9.15
CA CYS A 86 -6.74 -17.37 9.06
C CYS A 86 -5.91 -18.16 8.05
N HIS A 87 -5.38 -17.46 7.05
CA HIS A 87 -4.57 -18.07 5.99
C HIS A 87 -3.11 -17.64 6.12
N ALA A 88 -2.19 -18.55 5.80
CA ALA A 88 -0.76 -18.25 5.82
C ALA A 88 -0.42 -17.17 4.77
N ALA A 89 0.44 -16.23 5.15
CA ALA A 89 0.97 -15.23 4.23
C ALA A 89 2.46 -15.45 4.03
N THR A 90 2.77 -16.27 3.03
CA THR A 90 4.14 -16.58 2.66
C THR A 90 4.51 -15.86 1.36
N GLY A 91 5.81 -15.79 1.06
CA GLY A 91 6.30 -15.27 -0.23
C GLY A 91 6.38 -16.34 -1.33
N LEU A 92 5.71 -17.48 -1.15
CA LEU A 92 5.77 -18.61 -2.10
C LEU A 92 4.60 -18.53 -3.08
N ARG A 93 4.89 -18.46 -4.38
CA ARG A 93 3.88 -18.35 -5.46
C ARG A 93 2.72 -19.35 -5.37
N ALA A 94 2.98 -20.61 -5.00
CA ALA A 94 1.93 -21.62 -4.87
C ALA A 94 0.91 -21.25 -3.77
N GLN A 95 1.41 -20.71 -2.66
CA GLN A 95 0.62 -20.29 -1.51
C GLN A 95 0.02 -18.88 -1.70
N GLU A 96 0.51 -18.09 -2.66
CA GLU A 96 -0.19 -16.88 -3.11
C GLU A 96 -1.49 -17.21 -3.85
N ILE A 97 -1.57 -18.37 -4.51
CA ILE A 97 -2.73 -18.82 -5.29
C ILE A 97 -3.70 -19.60 -4.41
N ASP A 98 -3.19 -20.51 -3.58
CA ASP A 98 -3.97 -21.33 -2.65
C ASP A 98 -3.31 -21.32 -1.27
N PRO A 99 -3.57 -20.27 -0.46
CA PRO A 99 -2.90 -20.13 0.82
C PRO A 99 -3.45 -21.15 1.83
N PRO A 100 -2.58 -21.93 2.50
CA PRO A 100 -3.03 -22.89 3.50
C PRO A 100 -3.73 -22.19 4.66
N VAL A 101 -4.73 -22.84 5.24
CA VAL A 101 -5.43 -22.37 6.44
C VAL A 101 -4.59 -22.73 7.66
N GLU A 102 -4.25 -21.73 8.47
CA GLU A 102 -3.52 -21.89 9.73
C GLU A 102 -4.48 -22.14 10.89
N ASP A 103 -5.62 -21.43 10.89
CA ASP A 103 -6.62 -21.52 11.96
C ASP A 103 -8.03 -21.25 11.41
N GLU A 104 -9.02 -21.92 11.99
CA GLU A 104 -10.43 -21.80 11.62
C GLU A 104 -11.33 -21.88 12.85
N VAL A 105 -12.19 -20.87 13.01
CA VAL A 105 -13.22 -20.84 14.05
C VAL A 105 -14.57 -20.51 13.44
N THR A 106 -15.61 -21.19 13.91
CA THR A 106 -17.01 -20.90 13.57
C THR A 106 -17.74 -20.40 14.80
N ILE A 107 -18.41 -19.25 14.67
CA ILE A 107 -19.21 -18.61 15.72
C ILE A 107 -20.68 -18.72 15.30
N ALA A 108 -21.51 -19.38 16.10
CA ALA A 108 -22.95 -19.45 15.86
C ALA A 108 -23.61 -18.09 16.12
N LEU A 109 -24.53 -17.70 15.25
CA LEU A 109 -25.38 -16.51 15.37
C LEU A 109 -26.79 -17.00 15.73
N GLY A 110 -27.04 -17.17 17.02
CA GLY A 110 -28.35 -17.58 17.55
C GLY A 110 -29.43 -16.51 17.46
#